data_AF-A0A4R5YDC1-F1
#
_entry.id   AF-A0A4R5YDC1-F1
#
_cell.length_a   1.000
_cell.length_b   1.000
_cell.length_c   1.000
_cell.angle_alpha   90.00
_cell.angle_beta   90.00
_cell.angle_gamma   90.00
#
_symmetry.space_group_name_H-M   'P 1'
#
loop_
_entity.id
_entity.type
_entity.pdbx_description
1 polymer ?
#
loop_
_entity_poly.entity_id
_entity_poly.type
_entity_poly.pdbx_seq_one_letter_code
_entity_poly.pdbx_strand_id
1 'polypeptide(L)'
;MKTGAAPVSYLVVDVDNRRATQPINLYAVSVFDAAGRRFTFSSVADAIHSWGPTFSYDFGWRMGDGSAVDEAAAGRLKREATGLHNANVNTTVGVAGQTRVVLASYDAHLPAGFVRVIVQPFGMDVEVEAAPAS
;
A
#
# COMPACT_ATOMS: atom_id res chain seq x y z
N MET A 1 9.44 -4.54 18.83
CA MET A 1 8.54 -4.49 17.67
C MET A 1 7.94 -3.10 17.62
N LYS A 2 8.13 -2.31 16.55
CA LYS A 2 7.94 -0.84 16.63
C LYS A 2 6.48 -0.37 16.60
N THR A 3 5.52 -1.18 16.12
CA THR A 3 4.16 -0.66 15.82
C THR A 3 2.98 -1.59 16.16
N GLY A 4 3.20 -2.80 16.70
CA GLY A 4 2.08 -3.72 17.05
C GLY A 4 1.11 -4.04 15.89
N ALA A 5 1.46 -3.66 14.66
CA ALA A 5 0.64 -3.82 13.48
C ALA A 5 0.76 -5.24 12.94
N ALA A 6 -0.31 -5.74 12.33
CA ALA A 6 -0.26 -6.98 11.59
C ALA A 6 0.82 -6.90 10.49
N PRO A 7 1.58 -7.98 10.23
CA PRO A 7 2.48 -8.05 9.10
C PRO A 7 1.72 -7.72 7.80
N VAL A 8 2.35 -6.96 6.92
CA VAL A 8 1.84 -6.69 5.57
C VAL A 8 2.83 -7.23 4.55
N SER A 9 2.31 -7.64 3.41
CA SER A 9 3.12 -7.81 2.21
C SER A 9 3.02 -6.55 1.37
N TYR A 10 4.13 -6.11 0.77
CA TYR A 10 4.13 -4.90 -0.06
C TYR A 10 4.80 -5.13 -1.41
N LEU A 11 4.41 -4.29 -2.36
CA LEU A 11 4.93 -4.22 -3.72
C LEU A 11 5.48 -2.81 -3.93
N VAL A 12 6.66 -2.70 -4.53
CA VAL A 12 7.22 -1.43 -4.98
C VAL A 12 7.14 -1.40 -6.49
N VAL A 13 6.44 -0.41 -7.04
CA VAL A 13 6.22 -0.27 -8.48
C VAL A 13 6.89 1.00 -8.96
N ASP A 14 7.81 0.86 -9.91
CA ASP A 14 8.33 1.98 -10.66
C ASP A 14 7.39 2.22 -11.85
N VAL A 15 6.75 3.39 -11.87
CA VAL A 15 5.78 3.78 -12.90
C VAL A 15 6.43 4.83 -13.80
N ASP A 16 6.61 4.49 -15.07
CA ASP A 16 7.12 5.39 -16.10
C ASP A 16 5.99 5.83 -17.03
N ASN A 17 5.54 7.07 -16.84
CA ASN A 17 4.50 7.69 -17.65
C ASN A 17 5.08 8.69 -18.66
N ARG A 18 6.40 8.62 -18.95
CA ARG A 18 7.10 9.65 -19.74
C ARG A 18 6.63 9.73 -21.20
N ARG A 19 6.10 8.63 -21.74
CA ARG A 19 5.64 8.51 -23.13
C ARG A 19 4.12 8.55 -23.29
N ALA A 20 3.36 8.64 -22.20
CA ALA A 20 1.92 8.66 -22.28
C ALA A 20 1.37 10.06 -22.56
N THR A 21 0.16 10.11 -23.11
CA THR A 21 -0.59 11.34 -23.39
C THR A 21 -1.62 11.66 -22.30
N GLN A 22 -1.77 10.79 -21.28
CA GLN A 22 -2.71 10.93 -20.17
C GLN A 22 -2.04 10.56 -18.84
N PRO A 23 -2.49 11.12 -17.69
CA PRO A 23 -2.04 10.69 -16.38
C PRO A 23 -2.42 9.22 -16.13
N ILE A 24 -1.66 8.50 -15.32
CA ILE A 24 -2.02 7.14 -14.84
C ILE A 24 -2.31 7.22 -13.36
N ASN A 25 -3.34 6.51 -12.88
CA ASN A 25 -3.56 6.32 -11.45
C ASN A 25 -3.43 4.84 -11.10
N LEU A 26 -2.32 4.46 -10.45
CA LEU A 26 -2.06 3.09 -10.06
C LEU A 26 -2.70 2.78 -8.70
N TYR A 27 -4.02 2.54 -8.70
CA TYR A 27 -4.76 2.30 -7.47
C TYR A 27 -4.52 0.89 -6.90
N ALA A 28 -4.48 -0.11 -7.79
CA ALA A 28 -4.30 -1.50 -7.39
C ALA A 28 -3.52 -2.31 -8.43
N VAL A 29 -2.79 -3.30 -7.92
CA VAL A 29 -2.14 -4.37 -8.69
C VAL A 29 -2.65 -5.69 -8.16
N SER A 30 -3.12 -6.55 -9.05
CA SER A 30 -3.56 -7.90 -8.72
C SER A 30 -2.61 -8.91 -9.34
N VAL A 31 -2.16 -9.87 -8.54
CA VAL A 31 -1.29 -10.95 -9.00
C VAL A 31 -1.97 -12.29 -8.77
N PHE A 32 -1.64 -13.29 -9.59
CA PHE A 32 -2.24 -14.61 -9.52
C PHE A 32 -1.17 -15.67 -9.38
N ASP A 33 -1.40 -16.63 -8.48
CA ASP A 33 -0.54 -17.82 -8.38
C ASP A 33 -0.87 -18.86 -9.45
N ALA A 34 -0.08 -19.94 -9.49
CA ALA A 34 -0.26 -21.03 -10.45
C ALA A 34 -1.61 -21.76 -10.31
N ALA A 35 -2.28 -21.66 -9.15
CA ALA A 35 -3.62 -22.20 -8.92
C ALA A 35 -4.73 -21.22 -9.31
N GLY A 36 -4.39 -20.01 -9.77
CA GLY A 36 -5.33 -18.97 -10.14
C GLY A 36 -5.87 -18.15 -8.96
N ARG A 37 -5.31 -18.30 -7.75
CA ARG A 37 -5.69 -17.47 -6.59
C ARG A 37 -5.22 -16.04 -6.80
N ARG A 38 -6.14 -15.07 -6.66
CA ARG A 38 -5.88 -13.63 -6.77
C ARG A 38 -5.36 -13.08 -5.44
N PHE A 39 -4.36 -12.23 -5.50
CA PHE A 39 -3.88 -11.39 -4.41
C PHE A 39 -3.90 -9.95 -4.87
N THR A 40 -4.48 -9.07 -4.08
CA THR A 40 -4.60 -7.65 -4.42
C THR A 40 -3.69 -6.82 -3.54
N PHE A 41 -2.93 -5.94 -4.17
CA PHE A 41 -2.14 -4.89 -3.54
C PHE A 41 -2.80 -3.56 -3.87
N SER A 42 -3.21 -2.82 -2.86
CA SER A 42 -3.83 -1.50 -2.97
C SER A 42 -2.94 -0.42 -2.36
N SER A 43 -3.36 0.83 -2.41
CA SER A 43 -2.63 1.94 -1.79
C SER A 43 -2.22 1.59 -0.34
N VAL A 44 -0.92 1.67 -0.05
CA VAL A 44 -0.41 1.41 1.30
C VAL A 44 -0.91 2.46 2.30
N ALA A 45 -1.37 3.62 1.82
CA ALA A 45 -2.00 4.65 2.63
C ALA A 45 -3.21 4.10 3.42
N ASP A 46 -3.93 3.14 2.84
CA ASP A 46 -5.07 2.46 3.46
C ASP A 46 -4.65 1.47 4.56
N ALA A 47 -3.40 1.00 4.58
CA ALA A 47 -2.90 0.13 5.64
C ALA A 47 -2.16 0.93 6.73
N ILE A 48 -1.42 1.96 6.36
CA ILE A 48 -0.55 2.76 7.25
C ILE A 48 -1.33 3.42 8.38
N HIS A 49 -2.59 3.80 8.16
CA HIS A 49 -3.40 4.45 9.20
C HIS A 49 -3.54 3.58 10.47
N SER A 50 -3.46 2.25 10.32
CA SER A 50 -3.53 1.28 11.43
C SER A 50 -2.19 1.06 12.15
N TRP A 51 -1.08 1.60 11.64
CA TRP A 51 0.26 1.38 12.21
C TRP A 51 0.62 2.41 13.29
N GLY A 52 -0.17 3.47 13.41
CA GLY A 52 -0.08 4.45 14.48
C GLY A 52 -0.95 4.06 15.67
N PRO A 53 -0.62 4.56 16.88
CA PRO A 53 -1.46 4.36 18.04
C PRO A 53 -2.77 5.14 17.95
N THR A 54 -3.81 4.57 18.54
CA THR A 54 -5.13 5.20 18.69
C THR A 54 -5.37 5.56 20.14
N PHE A 55 -6.17 6.61 20.36
CA PHE A 55 -6.60 7.01 21.70
C PHE A 55 -7.88 6.24 22.03
N SER A 56 -7.85 5.41 23.06
CA SER A 56 -8.97 4.55 23.46
C SER A 56 -9.91 5.22 24.47
N TYR A 57 -11.10 4.64 24.65
CA TYR A 57 -12.16 5.13 25.53
C TYR A 57 -11.79 5.20 27.02
N ASP A 58 -10.75 4.48 27.44
CA ASP A 58 -10.20 4.52 28.80
C ASP A 58 -9.13 5.61 28.97
N PHE A 59 -9.10 6.60 28.08
CA PHE A 59 -8.19 7.75 28.12
C PHE A 59 -6.70 7.38 28.03
N GLY A 60 -6.38 6.25 27.40
CA GLY A 60 -5.02 5.79 27.15
C GLY A 60 -4.70 5.69 25.66
N TRP A 61 -3.41 5.71 25.31
CA TRP A 61 -2.97 5.37 23.96
C TRP A 61 -2.71 3.87 23.84
N ARG A 62 -3.13 3.29 22.72
CA ARG A 62 -2.92 1.89 22.40
C ARG A 62 -2.41 1.67 20.99
N MET A 63 -1.59 0.63 20.83
CA MET A 63 -1.22 0.09 19.53
C MET A 63 -2.34 -0.81 18.97
N GLY A 64 -2.21 -1.21 17.70
CA GLY A 64 -3.20 -2.07 17.03
C GLY A 64 -3.37 -3.46 17.67
N ASP A 65 -2.37 -3.95 18.39
CA ASP A 65 -2.42 -5.19 19.19
C ASP A 65 -3.04 -4.99 20.59
N GLY A 66 -3.49 -3.78 20.93
CA GLY A 66 -4.07 -3.43 22.22
C GLY A 66 -3.05 -3.12 23.33
N SER A 67 -1.75 -3.22 23.05
CA SER A 67 -0.72 -2.84 24.01
C SER A 67 -0.75 -1.34 24.32
N ALA A 68 -0.56 -0.98 25.58
CA ALA A 68 -0.53 0.41 26.02
C ALA A 68 0.78 1.08 25.57
N VAL A 69 0.69 2.36 25.20
CA VAL A 69 1.85 3.20 24.87
C VAL A 69 1.72 4.54 25.61
N ASP A 70 2.84 5.11 26.05
CA ASP A 70 2.82 6.43 26.69
C ASP A 70 2.57 7.55 25.67
N GLU A 71 2.12 8.71 26.15
CA GLU A 71 1.76 9.89 25.34
C GLU A 71 2.89 10.36 24.42
N ALA A 72 4.13 10.40 24.92
CA ALA A 72 5.27 10.92 24.16
C ALA A 72 5.65 9.98 23.01
N ALA A 73 5.67 8.68 23.28
CA ALA A 73 5.85 7.65 22.26
C ALA A 73 4.67 7.63 21.27
N ALA A 74 3.44 7.79 21.75
CA ALA A 74 2.25 7.84 20.92
C ALA A 74 2.29 9.01 19.93
N GLY A 75 2.61 10.21 20.41
CA GLY A 75 2.74 11.40 19.59
C GLY A 75 3.81 11.25 18.50
N ARG A 76 4.95 10.61 18.80
CA ARG A 76 6.00 10.33 17.81
C ARG A 76 5.50 9.35 16.75
N LEU A 77 4.97 8.20 17.16
CA LEU A 77 4.50 7.15 16.25
C LEU A 77 3.35 7.63 15.37
N LYS A 78 2.43 8.43 15.92
CA LYS A 78 1.34 9.04 15.15
C LYS A 78 1.87 9.97 14.06
N ARG A 79 2.86 10.82 14.37
CA ARG A 79 3.51 11.68 13.36
C ARG A 79 4.22 10.87 12.29
N GLU A 80 4.95 9.81 12.66
CA GLU A 80 5.60 8.92 11.70
C GLU A 80 4.57 8.24 10.77
N ALA A 81 3.49 7.69 11.33
CA ALA A 81 2.40 7.09 10.55
C ALA A 81 1.72 8.09 9.60
N THR A 82 1.43 9.32 10.06
CA THR A 82 0.90 10.38 9.21
C THR A 82 1.88 10.77 8.10
N GLY A 83 3.17 10.87 8.40
CA GLY A 83 4.19 11.15 7.39
C GLY A 83 4.25 10.08 6.31
N LEU A 84 4.21 8.80 6.71
CA LEU A 84 4.15 7.67 5.78
C LEU A 84 2.86 7.67 4.94
N HIS A 85 1.70 7.94 5.55
CA HIS A 85 0.44 8.04 4.82
C HIS A 85 0.50 9.15 3.76
N ASN A 86 0.92 10.35 4.13
CA ASN A 86 1.02 11.49 3.22
C ASN A 86 2.00 11.25 2.08
N ALA A 87 3.10 10.52 2.34
CA ALA A 87 4.07 10.16 1.31
C ALA A 87 3.51 9.15 0.28
N ASN A 88 2.43 8.44 0.60
CA ASN A 88 1.89 7.35 -0.22
C ASN A 88 0.43 7.53 -0.65
N VAL A 89 -0.23 8.63 -0.28
CA VAL A 89 -1.64 8.89 -0.63
C VAL A 89 -1.81 9.15 -2.13
N ASN A 90 -0.78 9.66 -2.81
CA ASN A 90 -0.85 9.97 -4.24
C ASN A 90 -0.22 8.85 -5.07
N THR A 91 -1.08 8.08 -5.73
CA THR A 91 -0.72 7.02 -6.69
C THR A 91 -0.84 7.48 -8.15
N THR A 92 -1.08 8.77 -8.38
CA THR A 92 -1.24 9.35 -9.72
C THR A 92 0.09 9.87 -10.27
N VAL A 93 0.38 9.48 -11.51
CA VAL A 93 1.56 9.90 -12.28
C VAL A 93 1.08 10.78 -13.43
N GLY A 94 1.51 12.04 -13.43
CA GLY A 94 1.19 12.99 -14.50
C GLY A 94 1.80 12.60 -15.86
N VAL A 95 1.35 13.27 -16.91
CA VAL A 95 1.96 13.18 -18.25
C VAL A 95 3.45 13.55 -18.17
N ALA A 96 4.29 12.85 -18.92
CA ALA A 96 5.74 13.02 -18.90
C ALA A 96 6.42 12.71 -17.54
N GLY A 97 5.66 12.15 -16.58
CA GLY A 97 6.12 11.89 -15.22
C GLY A 97 6.67 10.48 -15.01
N GLN A 98 7.38 10.31 -13.90
CA GLN A 98 7.77 9.00 -13.37
C GLN A 98 7.69 9.05 -11.85
N THR A 99 7.35 7.94 -11.21
CA THR A 99 7.35 7.86 -9.75
C THR A 99 7.53 6.41 -9.28
N ARG A 100 7.74 6.27 -7.97
CA ARG A 100 7.71 5.00 -7.27
C ARG A 100 6.46 4.94 -6.40
N VAL A 101 5.63 3.92 -6.59
CA VAL A 101 4.41 3.68 -5.82
C VAL A 101 4.61 2.47 -4.92
N VAL A 102 4.24 2.58 -3.66
CA VAL A 102 4.20 1.45 -2.73
C VAL A 102 2.76 1.01 -2.55
N LEU A 103 2.50 -0.28 -2.80
CA LEU A 103 1.19 -0.90 -2.60
C LEU A 103 1.32 -1.99 -1.53
N ALA A 104 0.27 -2.21 -0.75
CA ALA A 104 0.23 -3.22 0.31
C ALA A 104 -0.92 -4.20 0.11
N SER A 105 -0.71 -5.42 0.55
CA SER A 105 -1.74 -6.45 0.68
C SER A 105 -1.96 -6.80 2.14
N TYR A 106 -3.21 -7.02 2.51
CA TYR A 106 -3.58 -7.58 3.81
C TYR A 106 -3.20 -9.07 3.90
N ASP A 107 -2.93 -9.74 2.77
CA ASP A 107 -2.38 -11.08 2.76
C ASP A 107 -0.89 -11.06 3.14
N ALA A 108 -0.60 -11.37 4.41
CA ALA A 108 0.77 -11.47 4.92
C ALA A 108 1.55 -12.69 4.38
N HIS A 109 0.85 -13.69 3.83
CA HIS A 109 1.42 -14.95 3.37
C HIS A 109 1.24 -15.10 1.86
N LEU A 110 2.23 -14.60 1.12
CA LEU A 110 2.28 -14.73 -0.32
C LEU A 110 2.89 -16.08 -0.74
N PRO A 111 2.49 -16.60 -1.92
CA PRO A 111 3.15 -17.75 -2.54
C PRO A 111 4.57 -17.37 -2.98
N ALA A 112 5.40 -18.38 -3.26
CA ALA A 112 6.77 -18.18 -3.72
C ALA A 112 6.88 -17.51 -5.11
N GLY A 113 5.79 -17.48 -5.89
CA GLY A 113 5.76 -16.88 -7.21
C GLY A 113 4.36 -16.63 -7.75
N PHE A 114 4.29 -15.75 -8.74
CA PHE A 114 3.09 -15.38 -9.46
C PHE A 114 3.27 -15.64 -10.95
N VAL A 115 2.20 -16.02 -11.64
CA VAL A 115 2.21 -16.35 -13.07
C VAL A 115 1.51 -15.29 -13.92
N ARG A 116 0.73 -14.40 -13.30
CA ARG A 116 0.00 -13.34 -13.99
C ARG A 116 -0.06 -12.08 -13.12
N VAL A 117 0.05 -10.93 -13.78
CA VAL A 117 -0.09 -9.60 -13.17
C VAL A 117 -1.17 -8.83 -13.92
N ILE A 118 -2.11 -8.26 -13.19
CA ILE A 118 -3.17 -7.38 -13.69
C ILE A 118 -3.01 -6.03 -12.99
N VAL A 119 -3.04 -4.96 -13.77
CA VAL A 119 -2.91 -3.58 -13.30
C VAL A 119 -4.22 -2.85 -13.58
N GLN A 120 -4.63 -1.98 -12.66
CA GLN A 120 -5.71 -1.02 -12.86
C GLN A 120 -5.12 0.39 -12.99
N PRO A 121 -4.79 0.85 -14.21
CA PRO A 121 -4.14 2.14 -14.44
C PRO A 121 -5.10 3.34 -14.38
N PHE A 122 -6.42 3.10 -14.44
CA PHE A 122 -7.45 4.14 -14.42
C PHE A 122 -8.74 3.63 -13.77
N GLY A 123 -9.13 4.22 -12.62
CA GLY A 123 -10.48 4.07 -12.07
C GLY A 123 -11.05 2.63 -12.04
N MET A 124 -12.38 2.50 -12.12
CA MET A 124 -13.07 1.21 -11.96
C MET A 124 -13.25 0.41 -13.26
N ASP A 125 -12.84 0.91 -14.43
CA ASP A 125 -13.46 0.43 -15.67
C ASP A 125 -12.58 -0.41 -16.61
N VAL A 126 -11.24 -0.45 -16.47
CA VAL A 126 -10.40 -1.36 -17.30
C VAL A 126 -9.21 -1.94 -16.54
N GLU A 127 -9.29 -3.23 -16.23
CA GLU A 127 -8.14 -4.06 -15.86
C GLU A 127 -7.28 -4.35 -17.11
N VAL A 128 -5.96 -4.22 -16.99
CA VAL A 128 -5.00 -4.51 -18.06
C VAL A 128 -4.03 -5.58 -17.58
N GLU A 129 -3.88 -6.66 -18.34
CA GLU A 129 -2.85 -7.66 -18.07
C GLU A 129 -1.47 -7.06 -18.39
N ALA A 130 -0.55 -7.11 -17.43
CA ALA A 130 0.81 -6.65 -17.61
C ALA A 130 1.68 -7.80 -18.13
N ALA A 131 2.27 -7.62 -19.29
CA ALA A 131 3.30 -8.49 -19.82
C ALA A 131 4.70 -8.05 -19.32
N PRO A 132 5.67 -8.97 -19.17
CA PRO A 132 7.05 -8.61 -18.91
C PRO A 132 7.57 -7.62 -19.97
N ALA A 133 8.33 -6.62 -19.54
CA ALA A 133 9.03 -5.76 -20.48
C ALA A 133 10.10 -6.58 -21.21
N SER A 134 10.04 -6.60 -22.54
CA SER A 134 11.03 -7.22 -23.43
C SER A 134 12.37 -6.49 -23.43
#